data_AF-A0AAV1KS72-F1
#
_entry.id   AF-A0AAV1KS72-F1
#
_cell.length_a   1.000
_cell.length_b   1.000
_cell.length_c   1.000
_cell.angle_alpha   90.00
_cell.angle_beta   90.00
_cell.angle_gamma   90.00
#
_symmetry.space_group_name_H-M   'P 1'
#
loop_
_entity.id
_entity.type
_entity.pdbx_description
1 polymer ?
#
loop_
_entity_poly.entity_id
_entity_poly.type
_entity_poly.pdbx_seq_one_letter_code
_entity_poly.pdbx_strand_id
1 'polypeptide(L)'
;MGDEDVIRRRLLIDGDGTGDDRRLNVLLKTLIKWCNSTDEKPEESKSTHDRMLAQLAQCEFAVTKSQLGAEMMTAELKSYESLSKILETGIEVAKNNIEKSKSDLAQAKTVRKNRIEYDVLAKVISEQPDRKETLEHLSTLKTDLSSLEATKQQLESKLALRKKQFHVLVTSMHQLQALLDEPDETESICDDVEMKYISNVSA
;
A
#
# COMPACT_ATOMS: atom_id res chain seq x y z
N MET A 1 -39.67 -43.41 -32.25
CA MET A 1 -39.25 -42.19 -32.96
C MET A 1 -39.67 -41.06 -32.04
N GLY A 2 -38.72 -40.34 -31.45
CA GLY A 2 -39.05 -39.29 -30.48
C GLY A 2 -39.63 -38.06 -31.19
N ASP A 3 -40.47 -37.29 -30.50
CA ASP A 3 -41.06 -36.06 -31.06
C ASP A 3 -40.00 -35.08 -31.57
N GLU A 4 -38.84 -35.01 -30.90
CA GLU A 4 -37.67 -34.24 -31.33
C GLU A 4 -37.16 -34.63 -32.73
N ASP A 5 -37.18 -35.93 -33.07
CA ASP A 5 -36.75 -36.40 -34.40
C ASP A 5 -37.77 -36.03 -35.49
N VAL A 6 -39.06 -35.99 -35.12
CA VAL A 6 -40.15 -35.60 -36.02
C VAL A 6 -40.11 -34.09 -36.27
N ILE A 7 -39.90 -33.31 -35.22
CA ILE A 7 -39.73 -31.85 -35.29
C ILE A 7 -38.49 -31.50 -36.11
N ARG A 8 -37.35 -32.16 -35.84
CA ARG A 8 -36.11 -31.96 -36.59
C ARG A 8 -36.27 -32.32 -38.07
N ARG A 9 -36.93 -33.44 -38.41
CA ARG A 9 -37.22 -33.77 -39.82
C ARG A 9 -38.16 -32.76 -40.47
N ARG A 10 -39.17 -32.29 -39.75
CA ARG A 10 -40.12 -31.32 -40.30
C ARG A 10 -39.46 -29.97 -40.55
N LEU A 11 -38.60 -29.51 -39.63
CA LEU A 11 -37.78 -28.31 -39.81
C LEU A 11 -36.76 -28.47 -40.94
N LEU A 12 -36.18 -29.66 -41.14
CA LEU A 12 -35.31 -29.95 -42.29
C LEU A 12 -36.07 -29.95 -43.62
N ILE A 13 -37.31 -30.45 -43.65
CA ILE A 13 -38.13 -30.50 -44.87
C ILE A 13 -38.77 -29.14 -45.18
N ASP A 14 -39.24 -28.39 -44.18
CA ASP A 14 -39.86 -27.08 -44.38
C ASP A 14 -38.82 -25.93 -44.40
N GLY A 15 -37.63 -26.13 -43.82
CA GLY A 15 -36.56 -25.13 -43.77
C GLY A 15 -35.70 -25.03 -45.02
N ASP A 16 -35.72 -26.04 -45.90
CA ASP A 16 -34.93 -26.08 -47.15
C ASP A 16 -35.68 -25.49 -48.37
N GLY A 17 -36.74 -24.68 -48.13
CA GLY A 17 -37.51 -24.03 -49.19
C GLY A 17 -38.42 -24.97 -50.01
N THR A 18 -38.47 -26.25 -49.66
CA THR A 18 -39.26 -27.29 -50.36
C THR A 18 -40.77 -26.99 -50.37
N GLY A 19 -41.26 -26.22 -49.39
CA GLY A 19 -42.65 -25.76 -49.34
C GLY A 19 -42.98 -24.72 -50.43
N ASP A 20 -42.08 -23.78 -50.69
CA ASP A 20 -42.27 -22.73 -51.68
C ASP A 20 -41.97 -23.22 -53.10
N ASP A 21 -40.93 -24.05 -53.29
CA ASP A 21 -40.69 -24.76 -54.56
C ASP A 21 -41.90 -25.61 -54.96
N ARG A 22 -42.52 -26.32 -53.99
CA ARG A 22 -43.75 -27.07 -54.24
C ARG A 22 -44.90 -26.16 -54.66
N ARG A 23 -45.06 -24.98 -54.05
CA ARG A 23 -46.12 -24.01 -54.39
C ARG A 23 -45.93 -23.46 -55.80
N LEU A 24 -44.70 -23.10 -56.17
CA LEU A 24 -44.34 -22.64 -57.51
C LEU A 24 -44.57 -23.74 -58.56
N ASN A 25 -44.17 -24.98 -58.26
CA ASN A 25 -44.42 -26.13 -59.13
C ASN A 25 -45.92 -26.42 -59.32
N VAL A 26 -46.75 -26.24 -58.29
CA VAL A 26 -48.21 -26.39 -58.40
C VAL A 26 -48.81 -25.26 -59.24
N LEU A 27 -48.37 -24.02 -59.05
CA LEU A 27 -48.81 -22.88 -59.86
C LEU A 27 -48.46 -23.09 -61.34
N LEU A 28 -47.22 -23.51 -61.64
CA LEU A 28 -46.76 -23.81 -62.99
C LEU A 28 -47.61 -24.90 -63.66
N LYS A 29 -47.87 -26.02 -62.97
CA LYS A 29 -48.72 -27.10 -63.49
C LYS A 29 -50.16 -26.64 -63.73
N THR A 30 -50.69 -25.79 -62.85
CA THR A 30 -52.04 -25.23 -62.98
C THR A 30 -52.13 -24.29 -64.18
N LEU A 31 -51.11 -23.45 -64.40
CA LEU A 31 -51.00 -22.56 -65.56
C LEU A 31 -50.93 -23.35 -66.87
N ILE A 32 -50.05 -24.35 -66.95
CA ILE A 32 -49.91 -25.21 -68.14
C ILE A 32 -51.24 -25.91 -68.44
N LYS A 33 -51.94 -26.42 -67.41
CA LYS A 33 -53.25 -27.05 -67.59
C LYS A 33 -54.26 -26.05 -68.13
N TRP A 34 -54.38 -24.88 -67.51
CA TRP A 34 -55.32 -23.82 -67.89
C TRP A 34 -55.09 -23.32 -69.32
N CYS A 35 -53.84 -23.16 -69.76
CA CYS A 35 -53.52 -22.77 -71.14
C CYS A 35 -53.88 -23.83 -72.19
N ASN A 36 -53.96 -25.11 -71.80
CA ASN A 36 -54.27 -26.22 -72.71
C ASN A 36 -55.74 -26.67 -72.61
N SER A 37 -56.56 -26.00 -71.79
CA SER A 37 -57.98 -26.27 -71.64
C SER A 37 -58.79 -25.63 -72.78
N THR A 38 -59.03 -26.35 -73.88
CA THR A 38 -59.73 -25.82 -75.06
C THR A 38 -61.26 -25.82 -74.96
N ASP A 39 -61.85 -26.43 -73.92
CA ASP A 39 -63.30 -26.71 -73.83
C ASP A 39 -63.88 -26.44 -72.41
N GLU A 40 -63.22 -25.61 -71.61
CA GLU A 40 -63.70 -25.23 -70.28
C GLU A 40 -64.79 -24.16 -70.34
N LYS A 41 -65.82 -24.28 -69.48
CA LYS A 41 -66.84 -23.24 -69.34
C LYS A 41 -66.18 -21.93 -68.88
N PRO A 42 -66.65 -20.75 -69.35
CA PRO A 42 -66.07 -19.45 -68.99
C PRO A 42 -65.96 -19.20 -67.47
N GLU A 43 -66.89 -19.74 -66.68
CA GLU A 43 -66.88 -19.62 -65.22
C GLU A 43 -65.77 -20.45 -64.54
N GLU A 44 -65.47 -21.64 -65.06
CA GLU A 44 -64.43 -22.53 -64.53
C GLU A 44 -63.03 -21.97 -64.84
N SER A 45 -62.86 -21.42 -66.04
CA SER A 45 -61.62 -20.73 -66.44
C SER A 45 -61.35 -19.52 -65.54
N LYS A 46 -62.38 -18.70 -65.24
CA LYS A 46 -62.25 -17.55 -64.33
C LYS A 46 -61.90 -17.97 -62.89
N SER A 47 -62.54 -19.00 -62.36
CA SER A 47 -62.23 -19.53 -61.02
C SER A 47 -60.79 -20.03 -60.92
N THR A 48 -60.29 -20.68 -61.98
CA THR A 48 -58.91 -21.19 -62.04
C THR A 48 -57.91 -20.04 -62.10
N HIS A 49 -58.20 -18.98 -62.86
CA HIS A 49 -57.42 -17.75 -62.89
C HIS A 49 -57.36 -17.05 -61.51
N ASP A 50 -58.49 -16.88 -60.83
CA ASP A 50 -58.53 -16.26 -59.50
C ASP A 50 -57.74 -17.08 -58.46
N ARG A 51 -57.78 -18.42 -58.57
CA ARG A 51 -56.96 -19.32 -57.76
C ARG A 51 -55.46 -19.15 -58.04
N MET A 52 -55.06 -18.99 -59.30
CA MET A 52 -53.66 -18.73 -59.66
C MET A 52 -53.17 -17.38 -59.12
N LEU A 53 -53.98 -16.33 -59.21
CA LEU A 53 -53.66 -15.03 -58.60
C LEU A 53 -53.50 -15.13 -57.08
N ALA A 54 -54.40 -15.84 -56.40
CA ALA A 54 -54.30 -16.05 -54.97
C ALA A 54 -53.03 -16.83 -54.58
N GLN A 55 -52.60 -17.80 -55.40
CA GLN A 55 -51.34 -18.52 -55.21
C GLN A 55 -50.11 -17.63 -55.47
N LEU A 56 -50.15 -16.76 -56.47
CA LEU A 56 -49.07 -15.82 -56.79
C LEU A 56 -48.85 -14.82 -55.64
N ALA A 57 -49.91 -14.16 -55.16
CA ALA A 57 -49.84 -13.24 -54.02
C ALA A 57 -49.24 -13.92 -52.76
N GLN A 58 -49.53 -15.20 -52.62
CA GLN A 58 -49.05 -16.07 -51.56
C GLN A 58 -47.55 -16.39 -51.67
N CYS A 59 -47.01 -16.50 -52.89
CA CYS A 59 -45.57 -16.64 -53.16
C CYS A 59 -44.85 -15.30 -52.94
N GLU A 60 -45.43 -14.19 -53.42
CA GLU A 60 -44.89 -12.84 -53.20
C GLU A 60 -44.74 -12.55 -51.70
N PHE A 61 -45.79 -12.83 -50.91
CA PHE A 61 -45.73 -12.68 -49.45
C PHE A 61 -44.61 -13.52 -48.82
N ALA A 62 -44.42 -14.76 -49.25
CA ALA A 62 -43.37 -15.63 -48.72
C ALA A 62 -41.96 -15.07 -49.02
N VAL A 63 -41.75 -14.56 -50.23
CA VAL A 63 -40.49 -13.90 -50.62
C VAL A 63 -40.25 -12.66 -49.77
N THR A 64 -41.24 -11.77 -49.64
CA THR A 64 -41.10 -10.55 -48.81
C THR A 64 -40.83 -10.90 -47.35
N LYS A 65 -41.50 -11.92 -46.80
CA LYS A 65 -41.27 -12.40 -45.43
C LYS A 65 -39.85 -12.92 -45.25
N SER A 66 -39.35 -13.71 -46.21
CA SER A 66 -37.98 -14.25 -46.18
C SER A 66 -36.95 -13.12 -46.23
N GLN A 67 -37.14 -12.15 -47.12
CA GLN A 67 -36.27 -10.98 -47.24
C GLN A 67 -36.22 -10.16 -45.94
N LEU A 68 -37.38 -9.86 -45.34
CA LEU A 68 -37.43 -9.15 -44.06
C LEU A 68 -36.76 -9.95 -42.94
N GLY A 69 -36.93 -11.27 -42.93
CA GLY A 69 -36.24 -12.16 -41.99
C GLY A 69 -34.73 -12.13 -42.13
N ALA A 70 -34.21 -12.12 -43.37
CA ALA A 70 -32.78 -12.02 -43.65
C ALA A 70 -32.21 -10.65 -43.21
N GLU A 71 -32.93 -9.56 -43.46
CA GLU A 71 -32.55 -8.21 -43.02
C GLU A 71 -32.51 -8.10 -41.49
N MET A 72 -33.56 -8.62 -40.81
CA MET A 72 -33.62 -8.69 -39.35
C MET A 72 -32.45 -9.49 -38.78
N MET A 73 -32.18 -10.68 -39.32
CA MET A 73 -31.08 -11.54 -38.87
C MET A 73 -29.72 -10.87 -39.06
N THR A 74 -29.54 -10.14 -40.16
CA THR A 74 -28.32 -9.35 -40.41
C THR A 74 -28.17 -8.21 -39.39
N ALA A 75 -29.26 -7.55 -39.01
CA ALA A 75 -29.25 -6.51 -37.98
C ALA A 75 -28.95 -7.09 -36.59
N GLU A 76 -29.55 -8.24 -36.26
CA GLU A 76 -29.29 -8.96 -34.99
C GLU A 76 -27.84 -9.41 -34.89
N LEU A 77 -27.25 -9.96 -35.97
CA LEU A 77 -25.83 -10.34 -35.99
C LEU A 77 -24.91 -9.15 -35.68
N LYS A 78 -25.17 -7.98 -36.29
CA LYS A 78 -24.41 -6.75 -35.98
C LYS A 78 -24.56 -6.32 -34.52
N SER A 79 -25.77 -6.45 -33.97
CA SER A 79 -26.01 -6.17 -32.55
C SER A 79 -25.21 -7.11 -31.65
N TYR A 80 -25.21 -8.41 -31.95
CA TYR A 80 -24.44 -9.41 -31.20
C TYR A 80 -22.93 -9.19 -31.31
N GLU A 81 -22.41 -8.83 -32.48
CA GLU A 81 -21.00 -8.43 -32.63
C GLU A 81 -20.65 -7.23 -31.76
N SER A 82 -21.52 -6.22 -31.70
CA SER A 82 -21.31 -5.04 -30.84
C SER A 82 -21.31 -5.42 -29.36
N LEU A 83 -22.24 -6.30 -28.95
CA LEU A 83 -22.33 -6.79 -27.59
C LEU A 83 -21.10 -7.62 -27.21
N SER A 84 -20.61 -8.47 -28.10
CA SER A 84 -19.37 -9.25 -27.90
C SER A 84 -18.19 -8.33 -27.62
N LYS A 85 -18.01 -7.26 -28.40
CA LYS A 85 -16.94 -6.28 -28.20
C LYS A 85 -17.04 -5.56 -26.85
N ILE A 86 -18.27 -5.20 -26.43
CA ILE A 86 -18.50 -4.59 -25.12
C ILE A 86 -18.13 -5.57 -24.00
N LEU A 87 -18.52 -6.83 -24.13
CA LEU A 87 -18.19 -7.87 -23.14
C LEU A 87 -16.68 -8.12 -23.06
N GLU A 88 -15.99 -8.23 -24.20
CA GLU A 88 -14.53 -8.37 -24.24
C GLU A 88 -13.82 -7.20 -23.56
N THR A 89 -14.25 -5.97 -23.87
CA THR A 89 -13.72 -4.76 -23.22
C THR A 89 -14.00 -4.77 -21.71
N GLY A 90 -15.21 -5.16 -21.30
CA GLY A 90 -15.58 -5.28 -19.89
C GLY A 90 -14.74 -6.31 -19.14
N ILE A 91 -14.45 -7.46 -19.77
CA ILE A 91 -13.57 -8.50 -19.22
C ILE A 91 -12.16 -7.94 -19.03
N GLU A 92 -11.63 -7.21 -20.02
CA GLU A 92 -10.29 -6.65 -19.95
C GLU A 92 -10.18 -5.58 -18.84
N VAL A 93 -11.18 -4.71 -18.71
CA VAL A 93 -11.26 -3.75 -17.61
C VAL A 93 -11.33 -4.46 -16.25
N ALA A 94 -12.14 -5.52 -16.13
CA ALA A 94 -12.24 -6.28 -14.90
C ALA A 94 -10.91 -6.95 -14.52
N LYS A 95 -10.20 -7.53 -15.48
CA LYS A 95 -8.84 -8.09 -15.27
C LYS A 95 -7.87 -7.03 -14.77
N ASN A 96 -7.84 -5.86 -15.40
CA ASN A 96 -6.98 -4.75 -14.99
C ASN A 96 -7.31 -4.27 -13.56
N ASN A 97 -8.60 -4.19 -13.21
CA ASN A 97 -9.03 -3.83 -11.87
C ASN A 97 -8.63 -4.87 -10.81
N ILE A 98 -8.66 -6.16 -11.15
CA ILE A 98 -8.20 -7.24 -10.28
C ILE A 98 -6.69 -7.10 -10.03
N GLU A 99 -5.90 -6.89 -11.08
CA GLU A 99 -4.45 -6.77 -10.94
C GLU A 99 -4.05 -5.53 -10.12
N LYS A 100 -4.73 -4.40 -10.36
CA LYS A 100 -4.56 -3.20 -9.54
C LYS A 100 -4.91 -3.47 -8.07
N SER A 101 -6.07 -4.08 -7.82
CA SER A 101 -6.52 -4.40 -6.45
C SER A 101 -5.56 -5.36 -5.73
N LYS A 102 -4.93 -6.28 -6.46
CA LYS A 102 -3.92 -7.20 -5.95
C LYS A 102 -2.64 -6.46 -5.55
N SER A 103 -2.19 -5.52 -6.37
CA SER A 103 -1.05 -4.64 -6.07
C SER A 103 -1.33 -3.78 -4.83
N ASP A 104 -2.50 -3.13 -4.80
CA ASP A 104 -2.92 -2.29 -3.67
C ASP A 104 -3.00 -3.10 -2.37
N LEU A 105 -3.51 -4.33 -2.43
CA LEU A 105 -3.54 -5.25 -1.29
C LEU A 105 -2.13 -5.62 -0.80
N ALA A 106 -1.18 -5.85 -1.71
CA ALA A 106 0.20 -6.14 -1.36
C ALA A 106 0.85 -4.94 -0.65
N GLN A 107 0.63 -3.73 -1.16
CA GLN A 107 1.11 -2.49 -0.51
C GLN A 107 0.48 -2.30 0.86
N ALA A 108 -0.84 -2.47 0.99
CA ALA A 108 -1.54 -2.36 2.26
C ALA A 108 -1.04 -3.36 3.31
N LYS A 109 -0.71 -4.59 2.91
CA LYS A 109 -0.09 -5.59 3.79
C LYS A 109 1.29 -5.14 4.29
N THR A 110 2.11 -4.58 3.41
CA THR A 110 3.43 -4.03 3.78
C THR A 110 3.28 -2.88 4.76
N VAL A 111 2.39 -1.92 4.50
CA VAL A 111 2.13 -0.80 5.42
C VAL A 111 1.65 -1.30 6.78
N ARG A 112 0.76 -2.30 6.81
CA ARG A 112 0.30 -2.91 8.06
C ARG A 112 1.45 -3.57 8.82
N LYS A 113 2.32 -4.33 8.13
CA LYS A 113 3.50 -4.95 8.74
C LYS A 113 4.41 -3.90 9.36
N ASN A 114 4.76 -2.86 8.60
CA ASN A 114 5.62 -1.77 9.08
C ASN A 114 5.00 -1.08 10.30
N ARG A 115 3.68 -0.83 10.28
CA ARG A 115 2.97 -0.24 11.42
C ARG A 115 3.07 -1.10 12.68
N ILE A 116 2.90 -2.41 12.56
CA ILE A 116 3.05 -3.34 13.69
C ILE A 116 4.48 -3.31 14.23
N GLU A 117 5.50 -3.30 13.36
CA GLU A 117 6.90 -3.20 13.76
C GLU A 117 7.19 -1.88 14.50
N TYR A 118 6.64 -0.76 14.02
CA TYR A 118 6.75 0.52 14.70
C TYR A 118 6.04 0.54 16.05
N ASP A 119 4.84 -0.04 16.15
CA ASP A 119 4.10 -0.11 17.42
C ASP A 119 4.86 -0.96 18.46
N VAL A 120 5.47 -2.07 18.05
CA VAL A 120 6.32 -2.90 18.92
C VAL A 120 7.53 -2.11 19.39
N LEU A 121 8.24 -1.43 18.49
CA LEU A 121 9.41 -0.63 18.85
C LEU A 121 9.04 0.54 19.77
N ALA A 122 7.93 1.22 19.49
CA ALA A 122 7.42 2.31 20.32
C ALA A 122 7.11 1.83 21.75
N LYS A 123 6.54 0.63 21.89
CA LYS A 123 6.30 0.03 23.21
C LYS A 123 7.61 -0.19 23.98
N VAL A 124 8.62 -0.78 23.34
CA VAL A 124 9.95 -0.97 23.96
C VAL A 124 10.60 0.36 24.34
N ILE A 125 10.48 1.38 23.49
CA ILE A 125 10.99 2.73 23.79
C ILE A 125 10.25 3.34 24.99
N SER A 126 8.93 3.14 25.10
CA SER A 126 8.14 3.67 26.22
C SER A 126 8.44 3.02 27.58
N GLU A 127 9.05 1.83 27.59
CA GLU A 127 9.54 1.18 28.82
C GLU A 127 10.82 1.85 29.35
N GLN A 128 11.53 2.62 28.53
CA GLN A 128 12.72 3.37 28.93
C GLN A 128 12.34 4.71 29.56
N PRO A 129 13.13 5.23 30.53
CA PRO A 129 12.86 6.52 31.16
C PRO A 129 12.93 7.65 30.14
N ASP A 130 12.25 8.76 30.45
CA ASP A 130 12.24 9.90 29.55
C ASP A 130 13.65 10.45 29.36
N ARG A 131 13.98 10.75 28.09
CA ARG A 131 15.31 11.20 27.71
C ARG A 131 15.65 12.54 28.35
N LYS A 132 14.66 13.44 28.45
CA LYS A 132 14.88 14.77 28.99
C LYS A 132 15.17 14.71 30.49
N GLU A 133 14.35 13.96 31.23
CA GLU A 133 14.56 13.71 32.66
C GLU A 133 15.92 13.06 32.93
N THR A 134 16.30 12.05 32.14
CA THR A 134 17.60 11.38 32.27
C THR A 134 18.77 12.33 32.01
N LEU A 135 18.65 13.26 31.04
CA LEU A 135 19.66 14.27 30.76
C LEU A 135 19.77 15.32 31.87
N GLU A 136 18.65 15.74 32.45
CA GLU A 136 18.63 16.65 33.60
C GLU A 136 19.32 16.01 34.81
N HIS A 137 18.97 14.77 35.16
CA HIS A 137 19.66 14.03 36.22
C HIS A 137 21.16 13.90 35.98
N LEU A 138 21.57 13.61 34.74
CA LEU A 138 22.98 13.49 34.37
C LEU A 138 23.71 14.84 34.54
N SER A 139 23.05 15.95 34.19
CA SER A 139 23.59 17.29 34.41
C SER A 139 23.79 17.59 35.90
N THR A 140 22.80 17.29 36.74
CA THR A 140 22.89 17.49 38.19
C THR A 140 23.98 16.62 38.81
N LEU A 141 24.06 15.33 38.43
CA LEU A 141 25.13 14.46 38.91
C LEU A 141 26.51 14.99 38.53
N LYS A 142 26.68 15.53 37.32
CA LYS A 142 27.96 16.14 36.89
C LYS A 142 28.33 17.36 37.73
N THR A 143 27.38 18.24 38.04
CA THR A 143 27.66 19.39 38.90
C THR A 143 28.01 18.96 40.31
N ASP A 144 27.31 17.96 40.85
CA ASP A 144 27.56 17.45 42.19
C ASP A 144 28.94 16.80 42.27
N LEU A 145 29.31 15.99 41.28
CA LEU A 145 30.63 15.34 41.20
C LEU A 145 31.76 16.37 41.15
N SER A 146 31.60 17.43 40.34
CA SER A 146 32.56 18.54 40.28
C SER A 146 32.68 19.26 41.63
N SER A 147 31.57 19.48 42.34
CA SER A 147 31.58 20.11 43.66
C SER A 147 32.25 19.22 44.72
N LEU A 148 32.01 17.91 44.67
CA LEU A 148 32.62 16.92 45.57
C LEU A 148 34.13 16.82 45.34
N GLU A 149 34.56 16.89 44.08
CA GLU A 149 35.98 16.87 43.73
C GLU A 149 36.69 18.14 44.22
N ALA A 150 36.06 19.31 44.09
CA ALA A 150 36.58 20.56 44.63
C ALA A 150 36.68 20.55 46.16
N THR A 151 35.65 20.06 46.85
CA THR A 151 35.65 19.95 48.31
C THR A 151 36.67 18.93 48.81
N LYS A 152 36.84 17.80 48.11
CA LYS A 152 37.90 16.83 48.37
C LYS A 152 39.28 17.47 48.28
N GLN A 153 39.59 18.18 47.19
CA GLN A 153 40.86 18.88 47.02
C GLN A 153 41.09 19.92 48.14
N GLN A 154 40.04 20.65 48.52
CA GLN A 154 40.11 21.59 49.63
C GLN A 154 40.40 20.91 50.98
N LEU A 155 39.78 19.76 51.26
CA LEU A 155 40.05 19.00 52.49
C LEU A 155 41.45 18.39 52.49
N GLU A 156 41.91 17.86 51.37
CA GLU A 156 43.27 17.33 51.22
C GLU A 156 44.33 18.41 51.47
N SER A 157 44.14 19.61 50.91
CA SER A 157 45.05 20.74 51.16
C SER A 157 45.05 21.19 52.63
N LYS A 158 43.86 21.27 53.27
CA LYS A 158 43.75 21.56 54.71
C LYS A 158 44.45 20.50 55.56
N LEU A 159 44.26 19.22 55.24
CA LEU A 159 44.87 18.12 55.95
C LEU A 159 46.40 18.12 55.79
N ALA A 160 46.90 18.41 54.58
CA ALA A 160 48.33 18.58 54.33
C ALA A 160 48.92 19.75 55.14
N LEU A 161 48.22 20.88 55.22
CA LEU A 161 48.63 22.02 56.05
C LEU A 161 48.68 21.63 57.54
N ARG A 162 47.64 20.95 58.05
CA ARG A 162 47.61 20.48 59.45
C ARG A 162 48.74 19.49 59.75
N LYS A 163 49.05 18.57 58.83
CA LYS A 163 50.21 17.68 58.95
C LYS A 163 51.52 18.46 59.07
N LYS A 164 51.72 19.50 58.25
CA LYS A 164 52.90 20.39 58.34
C LYS A 164 52.95 21.12 59.69
N GLN A 165 51.83 21.70 60.13
CA GLN A 165 51.75 22.39 61.43
C GLN A 165 52.05 21.44 62.60
N PHE A 166 51.50 20.23 62.57
CA PHE A 166 51.77 19.21 63.59
C PHE A 166 53.25 18.80 63.60
N HIS A 167 53.86 18.62 62.42
CA HIS A 167 55.28 18.33 62.31
C HIS A 167 56.14 19.44 62.94
N VAL A 168 55.84 20.71 62.68
CA VAL A 168 56.53 21.84 63.32
C VAL A 168 56.40 21.79 64.85
N LEU A 169 55.19 21.58 65.37
CA LEU A 169 54.93 21.44 66.81
C LEU A 169 55.75 20.30 67.43
N VAL A 170 55.76 19.13 66.79
CA VAL A 170 56.54 17.96 67.24
C VAL A 170 58.03 18.29 67.23
N THR A 171 58.56 18.92 66.18
CA THR A 171 59.98 19.32 66.13
C THR A 171 60.32 20.34 67.20
N SER A 172 59.47 21.34 67.44
CA SER A 172 59.65 22.32 68.52
C SER A 172 59.61 21.65 69.90
N MET A 173 58.75 20.64 70.10
CA MET A 173 58.72 19.86 71.34
C MET A 173 60.04 19.10 71.55
N HIS A 174 60.58 18.45 70.51
CA HIS A 174 61.88 17.78 70.59
C HIS A 174 63.03 18.78 70.84
N GLN A 175 62.97 19.98 70.26
CA GLN A 175 63.96 21.04 70.52
C GLN A 175 63.89 21.57 71.95
N LEU A 176 62.68 21.77 72.49
CA LEU A 176 62.50 22.17 73.89
C LEU A 176 62.94 21.07 74.86
N GLN A 177 62.71 19.80 74.53
CA GLN A 177 63.25 18.68 75.29
C GLN A 177 64.78 18.68 75.27
N ALA A 178 65.40 18.89 74.10
CA ALA A 178 66.85 18.98 73.99
C ALA A 178 67.44 20.16 74.80
N LEU A 179 66.77 21.32 74.81
CA LEU A 179 67.15 22.47 75.65
C LEU A 179 66.99 22.22 77.16
N LEU A 180 66.00 21.41 77.55
CA LEU A 180 65.78 21.03 78.96
C LEU A 180 66.74 19.93 79.43
N ASP A 181 67.29 19.14 78.49
CA ASP A 181 68.30 18.10 78.76
C ASP A 181 69.74 18.66 78.75
N GLU A 182 69.95 19.93 78.38
CA GLU A 182 71.24 20.63 78.54
C GLU A 182 71.43 21.11 79.99
N PRO A 183 72.53 20.75 80.68
CA PRO A 183 72.79 21.23 82.04
C PRO A 183 73.23 22.71 82.04
N ASP A 184 72.66 23.50 82.96
CA ASP A 184 73.05 24.89 83.22
C ASP A 184 74.53 24.98 83.62
N GLU A 185 75.39 25.40 82.70
CA GLU A 185 76.65 26.09 83.00
C GLU A 185 76.58 27.51 82.45
N THR A 186 76.24 28.45 83.32
CA THR A 186 76.48 29.88 83.14
C THR A 186 77.99 30.16 83.11
N GLU A 187 78.51 30.86 82.10
CA GLU A 187 79.41 32.01 82.29
C GLU A 187 79.72 32.77 80.98
N SER A 188 79.42 34.08 81.03
CA SER A 188 80.19 35.26 80.60
C SER A 188 81.12 35.23 79.36
N ILE A 189 80.96 36.24 78.49
CA ILE A 189 81.97 37.14 77.83
C ILE A 189 81.22 37.84 76.67
N CYS A 190 80.84 39.13 76.77
CA CYS A 190 81.60 40.37 76.57
C CYS A 190 82.06 40.63 75.12
N ASP A 191 81.74 41.85 74.66
CA ASP A 191 82.36 42.66 73.59
C ASP A 191 81.93 42.52 72.11
N ASP A 192 81.17 43.55 71.71
CA ASP A 192 81.47 44.53 70.67
C ASP A 192 81.07 44.38 69.18
N VAL A 193 80.34 45.42 68.74
CA VAL A 193 80.36 46.12 67.43
C VAL A 193 79.67 45.35 66.26
N GLU A 194 78.68 45.88 65.52
CA GLU A 194 78.59 47.20 64.89
C GLU A 194 77.13 47.51 64.47
N MET A 195 76.73 48.78 64.64
CA MET A 195 75.46 49.32 64.17
C MET A 195 75.57 49.65 62.67
N LYS A 196 74.67 49.11 61.82
CA LYS A 196 74.36 49.70 60.51
C LYS A 196 72.85 49.83 60.31
N TYR A 197 72.39 51.06 60.48
CA TYR A 197 71.15 51.57 59.92
C TYR A 197 71.26 51.62 58.38
N ILE A 198 70.27 51.07 57.68
CA ILE A 198 69.76 51.66 56.44
C ILE A 198 68.23 51.68 56.52
N SER A 199 67.73 52.91 56.50
CA SER A 199 66.35 53.38 56.46
C SER A 199 65.65 53.12 55.12
N ASN A 200 64.32 52.91 55.19
CA ASN A 200 63.21 53.38 54.33
C ASN A 200 63.36 53.29 52.79
N VAL A 201 62.33 52.99 52.00
CA VAL A 201 61.11 53.79 51.78
C VAL A 201 60.09 52.96 50.97
N SER A 202 58.83 53.15 51.33
CA SER A 202 57.57 52.80 50.66
C SER A 202 57.37 53.34 49.23
N ALA A 203 56.77 52.54 48.35
CA ALA A 203 55.68 52.93 47.44
C ALA A 203 55.03 51.68 46.82
#